data_AF-A0A804NIR5-F1
#
_entry.id   AF-A0A804NIR5-F1
#
_cell.length_a   1.000
_cell.length_b   1.000
_cell.length_c   1.000
_cell.angle_alpha   90.00
_cell.angle_beta   90.00
_cell.angle_gamma   90.00
#
_symmetry.space_group_name_H-M   'P 1'
#
loop_
_entity.id
_entity.type
_entity.pdbx_description
1 polymer ?
#
loop_
_entity_poly.entity_id
_entity_poly.type
_entity_poly.pdbx_seq_one_letter_code
_entity_poly.pdbx_strand_id
1 'polypeptide(L)'
;MALGDSATTPPVAKLSISGAALAALLHRCAAAAGDCDGLLFGRASHLPAPPAALSDYDDAAAAAAPPAPALSISVSGHCSLSHPSSLSDSLGRFQPHSSPAPASAPAPIGFFSSRRRTALRPSMREAVLAHSLSATLASAHPLLLILVSPSASPNHSTHSYDYRAFLLHGGRLVPASLAIVNVGPGFRDQYHAFTAESPMPWLPSAPAPGHAHTLVEQKAVDEMVDGFGIGRLQELLGAAAGQAAEIDDMYAGMLSKLEKLAREVEKSNLRVLEQEKRNLLLRYKYAGME
;
A
#
# COMPACT_ATOMS: atom_id res chain seq x y z
N MET A 1 1.01 -19.54 40.77
CA MET A 1 0.44 -20.51 39.81
C MET A 1 0.99 -20.13 38.44
N ALA A 2 2.02 -20.85 37.99
CA ALA A 2 2.71 -20.61 36.73
C ALA A 2 2.02 -21.42 35.63
N LEU A 3 1.53 -20.74 34.58
CA LEU A 3 1.12 -21.36 33.32
C LEU A 3 2.12 -20.89 32.27
N GLY A 4 2.96 -21.81 31.84
CA GLY A 4 3.93 -21.60 30.78
C GLY A 4 3.21 -21.50 29.45
N ASP A 5 3.14 -20.29 28.91
CA ASP A 5 2.81 -20.10 27.51
C ASP A 5 4.04 -20.50 26.68
N SER A 6 3.92 -21.60 25.96
CA SER A 6 4.81 -21.92 24.85
C SER A 6 4.86 -20.70 23.92
N ALA A 7 6.01 -20.04 23.88
CA ALA A 7 6.29 -18.93 22.98
C ALA A 7 6.27 -19.44 21.54
N THR A 8 5.06 -19.56 20.98
CA THR A 8 4.86 -19.74 19.55
C THR A 8 5.32 -18.46 18.90
N THR A 9 6.43 -18.54 18.17
CA THR A 9 6.97 -17.45 17.36
C THR A 9 5.83 -16.78 16.59
N PRO A 10 5.74 -15.43 16.61
CA PRO A 10 4.68 -14.74 15.91
C PRO A 10 4.73 -15.15 14.43
N PRO A 11 3.58 -15.44 13.79
CA PRO A 11 3.56 -15.74 12.37
C PRO A 11 4.22 -14.58 11.63
N VAL A 12 5.26 -14.88 10.86
CA VAL A 12 5.98 -13.86 10.10
C VAL A 12 5.02 -13.30 9.06
N ALA A 13 4.57 -12.06 9.28
CA ALA A 13 3.64 -11.37 8.42
C ALA A 13 4.33 -10.16 7.79
N LYS A 14 4.26 -10.06 6.47
CA LYS A 14 4.72 -8.88 5.73
C LYS A 14 3.64 -7.81 5.78
N LEU A 15 3.86 -6.77 6.59
CA LEU A 15 2.97 -5.61 6.65
C LEU A 15 3.40 -4.54 5.65
N SER A 16 2.46 -4.02 4.89
CA SER A 16 2.71 -2.94 3.94
C SER A 16 1.61 -1.88 3.95
N ILE A 17 1.98 -0.64 3.66
CA ILE A 17 1.07 0.48 3.42
C ILE A 17 1.59 1.29 2.24
N SER A 18 0.71 1.74 1.35
CA SER A 18 1.14 2.63 0.26
C SER A 18 1.47 4.02 0.80
N GLY A 19 2.40 4.73 0.14
CA GLY A 19 2.70 6.12 0.50
C GLY A 19 1.46 7.02 0.54
N ALA A 20 0.54 6.85 -0.41
CA ALA A 20 -0.72 7.59 -0.46
C ALA A 20 -1.66 7.26 0.73
N ALA A 21 -1.79 5.98 1.10
CA ALA A 21 -2.62 5.57 2.22
C ALA A 21 -2.05 6.07 3.56
N LEU A 22 -0.72 6.00 3.73
CA LEU A 22 -0.04 6.53 4.90
C LEU A 22 -0.20 8.06 4.97
N ALA A 23 0.00 8.77 3.87
CA ALA A 23 -0.16 10.23 3.83
C ALA A 23 -1.60 10.64 4.19
N ALA A 24 -2.61 9.95 3.65
CA ALA A 24 -4.01 10.20 3.99
C ALA A 24 -4.30 9.95 5.49
N LEU A 25 -3.74 8.88 6.05
CA LEU A 25 -3.86 8.57 7.49
C LEU A 25 -3.23 9.66 8.36
N LEU A 26 -1.98 10.05 8.06
CA LEU A 26 -1.28 11.09 8.81
C LEU A 26 -1.97 12.46 8.68
N HIS A 27 -2.48 12.79 7.49
CA HIS A 27 -3.26 14.01 7.27
C HIS A 27 -4.52 14.01 8.15
N ARG A 28 -5.25 12.89 8.23
CA ARG A 28 -6.42 12.75 9.11
C ARG A 28 -6.05 12.96 10.59
N CYS A 29 -4.96 12.35 11.04
CA CYS A 29 -4.45 12.50 12.42
C CYS A 29 -4.03 13.94 12.73
N ALA A 30 -3.47 14.65 11.75
CA ALA A 30 -3.08 16.05 11.87
C ALA A 30 -4.30 16.98 11.94
N ALA A 31 -5.31 16.73 11.11
CA ALA A 31 -6.53 17.53 11.02
C ALA A 31 -7.48 17.33 12.22
N ALA A 32 -7.42 16.20 12.92
CA ALA A 32 -8.23 15.96 14.11
C ALA A 32 -7.92 16.98 15.22
N ALA A 33 -8.95 17.46 15.93
CA ALA A 33 -8.78 18.44 17.01
C ALA A 33 -7.98 17.89 18.21
N GLY A 34 -8.01 16.57 18.41
CA GLY A 34 -7.33 15.88 19.50
C GLY A 34 -6.95 14.46 19.09
N ASP A 35 -6.97 13.55 20.06
CA ASP A 35 -6.80 12.13 19.79
C ASP A 35 -7.91 11.61 18.87
N CYS A 36 -7.60 10.65 18.02
CA CYS A 36 -8.58 10.04 17.12
C CYS A 36 -8.25 8.58 16.85
N ASP A 37 -9.30 7.81 16.55
CA ASP A 37 -9.20 6.42 16.15
C ASP A 37 -10.00 6.18 14.85
N GLY A 38 -9.74 5.04 14.22
CA GLY A 38 -10.46 4.65 13.02
C GLY A 38 -10.09 3.26 12.52
N LEU A 39 -10.89 2.75 11.60
CA LEU A 39 -10.72 1.42 11.02
C LEU A 39 -9.75 1.45 9.84
N LEU A 40 -8.95 0.39 9.71
CA LEU A 40 -8.05 0.18 8.58
C LEU A 40 -8.64 -0.85 7.63
N PHE A 41 -8.56 -0.56 6.33
CA PHE A 41 -9.03 -1.43 5.25
C PHE A 41 -7.88 -1.82 4.35
N GLY A 42 -8.00 -3.00 3.75
CA GLY A 42 -6.93 -3.55 2.94
C GLY A 42 -7.18 -4.99 2.55
N ARG A 43 -6.09 -5.70 2.26
CA ARG A 43 -6.11 -7.13 1.98
C ARG A 43 -5.13 -7.86 2.88
N ALA A 44 -5.54 -9.03 3.33
CA ALA A 44 -4.65 -10.05 3.84
C ALA A 44 -4.65 -11.23 2.87
N SER A 45 -3.48 -11.76 2.56
CA SER A 45 -3.34 -12.93 1.69
C SER A 45 -2.22 -13.82 2.22
N HIS A 46 -2.46 -15.12 2.21
CA HIS A 46 -1.39 -16.08 2.41
C HIS A 46 -0.42 -16.02 1.24
N LEU A 47 0.87 -16.01 1.54
CA LEU A 47 1.90 -16.09 0.53
C LEU A 47 2.12 -17.57 0.18
N PRO A 48 2.36 -17.90 -1.10
CA PRO A 48 2.79 -19.25 -1.45
C PRO A 48 4.05 -19.60 -0.68
N ALA A 49 4.20 -20.87 -0.30
CA ALA A 49 5.40 -21.34 0.38
C ALA A 49 6.62 -20.93 -0.47
N PRO A 50 7.69 -20.39 0.15
CA PRO A 50 8.88 -20.01 -0.60
C PRO A 50 9.39 -21.25 -1.36
N PRO A 51 9.93 -21.10 -2.58
CA PRO A 51 10.66 -22.18 -3.21
C PRO A 51 11.77 -22.64 -2.25
N ALA A 52 12.04 -23.95 -2.22
CA ALA A 52 13.11 -24.50 -1.39
C ALA A 52 14.38 -23.67 -1.64
N ALA A 53 14.88 -23.02 -0.60
CA ALA A 53 16.11 -22.25 -0.71
C ALA A 53 17.21 -23.22 -1.11
N LEU A 54 17.76 -23.06 -2.32
CA LEU A 54 18.97 -23.75 -2.74
C LEU A 54 20.12 -23.10 -1.97
N SER A 55 20.34 -23.54 -0.74
CA SER A 55 21.56 -23.20 -0.01
C SER A 55 22.61 -24.23 -0.36
N ASP A 56 23.66 -23.82 -1.07
CA ASP A 56 24.84 -24.65 -1.37
C ASP A 56 25.74 -24.89 -0.13
N TYR A 57 25.25 -24.55 1.07
CA TYR A 57 25.93 -24.75 2.33
C TYR A 57 25.10 -25.62 3.25
N ASP A 58 25.64 -26.79 3.62
CA ASP A 58 25.18 -27.69 4.71
C ASP A 58 25.36 -27.04 6.12
N ASP A 59 25.27 -25.72 6.21
CA ASP A 59 25.38 -25.04 7.48
C ASP A 59 24.03 -25.07 8.21
N ALA A 60 24.03 -25.60 9.43
CA ALA A 60 22.91 -25.48 10.37
C ALA A 60 22.46 -24.01 10.60
N ALA A 61 23.25 -23.03 10.16
CA ALA A 61 22.90 -21.62 10.12
C ALA A 61 21.86 -21.27 9.02
N ALA A 62 21.75 -22.04 7.93
CA ALA A 62 20.69 -21.86 6.93
C ALA A 62 19.30 -22.17 7.52
N ALA A 63 19.22 -23.11 8.48
CA ALA A 63 18.02 -23.34 9.27
C ALA A 63 17.70 -22.19 10.25
N ALA A 64 18.63 -21.26 10.48
CA ALA A 64 18.42 -20.07 11.29
C ALA A 64 17.97 -18.83 10.47
N ALA A 65 17.85 -18.95 9.14
CA ALA A 65 17.26 -17.89 8.34
C ALA A 65 15.81 -17.64 8.82
N PRO A 66 15.39 -16.38 9.01
CA PRO A 66 14.05 -16.10 9.48
C PRO A 66 13.04 -16.69 8.50
N PRO A 67 12.02 -17.44 8.98
CA PRO A 67 11.07 -18.09 8.09
C PRO A 67 10.41 -17.04 7.19
N ALA A 68 10.30 -17.36 5.89
CA ALA A 68 9.64 -16.47 4.94
C ALA A 68 8.22 -16.14 5.42
N PRO A 69 7.72 -14.91 5.19
CA PRO A 69 6.40 -14.55 5.65
C PRO A 69 5.34 -15.45 5.01
N ALA A 70 4.57 -16.16 5.84
CA ALA A 70 3.45 -16.99 5.38
C ALA A 70 2.21 -16.14 5.06
N LEU A 71 2.21 -14.86 5.47
CA LEU A 71 1.10 -13.94 5.36
C LEU A 71 1.59 -12.57 4.90
N SER A 72 0.82 -11.91 4.03
CA SER A 72 0.97 -10.49 3.74
C SER A 72 -0.30 -9.74 4.09
N ILE A 73 -0.17 -8.62 4.80
CA ILE A 73 -1.25 -7.67 5.07
C ILE A 73 -0.87 -6.34 4.44
N SER A 74 -1.73 -5.82 3.58
CA SER A 74 -1.53 -4.56 2.86
C SER A 74 -2.67 -3.60 3.16
N VAL A 75 -2.34 -2.44 3.74
CA VAL A 75 -3.26 -1.37 4.06
C VAL A 75 -3.48 -0.49 2.83
N SER A 76 -4.74 -0.37 2.40
CA SER A 76 -5.13 0.43 1.24
C SER A 76 -5.87 1.71 1.61
N GLY A 77 -6.50 1.76 2.79
CA GLY A 77 -7.28 2.93 3.21
C GLY A 77 -7.71 2.88 4.67
N HIS A 78 -8.38 3.93 5.11
CA HIS A 78 -8.88 4.07 6.48
C HIS A 78 -10.24 4.79 6.50
N CYS A 79 -11.00 4.60 7.57
CA CYS A 79 -12.20 5.37 7.88
C CYS A 79 -12.13 5.84 9.34
N SER A 80 -12.46 7.10 9.60
CA SER A 80 -12.42 7.68 10.94
C SER A 80 -13.45 8.78 11.07
N LEU A 81 -14.05 8.88 12.26
CA LEU A 81 -14.91 10.00 12.65
C LEU A 81 -14.10 11.20 13.21
N SER A 82 -12.77 11.15 13.19
CA SER A 82 -11.86 12.18 13.72
C SER A 82 -12.12 12.59 15.17
N HIS A 83 -12.71 11.67 15.95
CA HIS A 83 -12.99 11.82 17.37
C HIS A 83 -12.27 10.72 18.14
N PRO A 84 -11.86 10.99 19.40
CA PRO A 84 -11.34 9.93 20.25
C PRO A 84 -12.48 9.00 20.61
N SER A 85 -12.16 7.73 20.87
CA SER A 85 -13.14 6.76 21.39
C SER A 85 -14.26 6.41 20.43
N SER A 86 -14.13 6.69 19.13
CA SER A 86 -15.23 6.49 18.19
C SER A 86 -15.50 5.01 17.91
N LEU A 87 -14.50 4.15 18.10
CA LEU A 87 -14.60 2.71 17.83
C LEU A 87 -15.07 1.88 19.03
N SER A 88 -14.99 2.42 20.25
CA SER A 88 -15.14 1.62 21.47
C SER A 88 -15.92 2.30 22.56
N ASP A 89 -16.66 1.49 23.32
CA ASP A 89 -17.29 1.93 24.55
C ASP A 89 -16.25 2.27 25.65
N SER A 90 -16.74 2.71 26.80
CA SER A 90 -15.91 3.01 27.98
C SER A 90 -15.13 1.80 28.52
N LEU A 91 -15.56 0.58 28.19
CA LEU A 91 -14.90 -0.66 28.55
C LEU A 91 -13.91 -1.14 27.47
N GLY A 92 -13.78 -0.41 26.36
CA GLY A 92 -12.92 -0.78 25.23
C GLY A 92 -13.53 -1.82 24.29
N ARG A 93 -14.83 -2.14 24.40
CA ARG A 93 -15.51 -3.07 23.49
C ARG A 93 -15.85 -2.36 22.19
N PHE A 94 -15.63 -3.05 21.08
CA PHE A 94 -15.94 -2.52 19.76
C PHE A 94 -17.44 -2.27 19.62
N GLN A 95 -17.81 -1.04 19.24
CA GLN A 95 -19.18 -0.68 18.91
C GLN A 95 -19.32 -0.59 17.39
N PRO A 96 -20.01 -1.54 16.73
CA PRO A 96 -20.30 -1.39 15.32
C PRO A 96 -21.17 -0.15 15.14
N HIS A 97 -20.73 0.76 14.26
CA HIS A 97 -21.58 1.88 13.87
C HIS A 97 -22.87 1.32 13.28
N SER A 98 -24.01 1.80 13.77
CA SER A 98 -25.37 1.37 13.40
C SER A 98 -25.76 1.70 11.96
N SER A 99 -24.80 2.08 11.11
CA SER A 99 -25.03 2.19 9.67
C SER A 99 -24.98 0.79 9.06
N PRO A 100 -26.03 0.31 8.37
CA PRO A 100 -25.97 -0.94 7.64
C PRO A 100 -24.91 -0.77 6.54
N ALA A 101 -23.70 -1.25 6.80
CA ALA A 101 -22.71 -1.39 5.74
C ALA A 101 -23.35 -2.28 4.67
N PRO A 102 -23.26 -1.92 3.37
CA PRO A 102 -23.71 -2.81 2.31
C PRO A 102 -23.06 -4.17 2.52
N ALA A 103 -23.77 -5.27 2.29
CA ALA A 103 -23.26 -6.63 2.53
C ALA A 103 -21.93 -6.94 1.82
N SER A 104 -21.54 -6.11 0.84
CA SER A 104 -20.29 -6.15 0.09
C SER A 104 -19.16 -5.26 0.66
N ALA A 105 -19.34 -4.62 1.82
CA ALA A 105 -18.31 -3.75 2.38
C ALA A 105 -17.09 -4.60 2.79
N PRO A 106 -15.86 -4.20 2.43
CA PRO A 106 -14.67 -4.93 2.81
C PRO A 106 -14.53 -4.95 4.34
N ALA A 107 -14.28 -6.12 4.91
CA ALA A 107 -14.00 -6.24 6.33
C ALA A 107 -12.76 -5.42 6.71
N PRO A 108 -12.74 -4.76 7.88
CA PRO A 108 -11.54 -4.08 8.33
C PRO A 108 -10.41 -5.09 8.53
N ILE A 109 -9.17 -4.70 8.24
CA ILE A 109 -8.00 -5.53 8.56
C ILE A 109 -7.42 -5.22 9.95
N GLY A 110 -7.91 -4.14 10.57
CA GLY A 110 -7.39 -3.60 11.80
C GLY A 110 -7.93 -2.22 12.12
N PHE A 111 -7.22 -1.50 12.99
CA PHE A 111 -7.55 -0.14 13.39
C PHE A 111 -6.29 0.70 13.61
N PHE A 112 -6.46 2.01 13.67
CA PHE A 112 -5.41 2.94 14.07
C PHE A 112 -5.85 3.74 15.29
N SER A 113 -4.85 4.21 16.04
CA SER A 113 -5.04 5.13 17.17
C SER A 113 -3.97 6.21 17.10
N SER A 114 -4.41 7.46 17.10
CA SER A 114 -3.56 8.65 17.10
C SER A 114 -3.65 9.34 18.44
N ARG A 115 -2.52 9.47 19.13
CA ARG A 115 -2.41 10.09 20.45
C ARG A 115 -1.25 11.08 20.48
N ARG A 116 -1.52 12.35 20.70
CA ARG A 116 -0.51 13.42 20.59
C ARG A 116 0.51 13.37 21.73
N ARG A 117 1.80 13.45 21.41
CA ARG A 117 2.91 13.51 22.39
C ARG A 117 2.92 12.33 23.38
N THR A 118 2.65 11.12 22.90
CA THR A 118 2.62 9.92 23.74
C THR A 118 3.64 8.89 23.29
N ALA A 119 4.01 7.97 24.18
CA ALA A 119 4.86 6.85 23.82
C ALA A 119 4.14 5.95 22.80
N LEU A 120 4.86 5.51 21.76
CA LEU A 120 4.39 4.53 20.77
C LEU A 120 4.32 3.10 21.36
N ARG A 121 3.50 2.95 22.41
CA ARG A 121 3.18 1.70 23.09
C ARG A 121 1.66 1.55 23.20
N PRO A 122 1.10 0.36 22.98
CA PRO A 122 -0.32 0.14 23.17
C PRO A 122 -0.72 0.38 24.63
N SER A 123 -1.83 1.07 24.82
CA SER A 123 -2.54 1.23 26.09
C SER A 123 -3.41 0.00 26.39
N MET A 124 -3.86 -0.11 27.65
CA MET A 124 -4.81 -1.14 28.05
C MET A 124 -6.09 -1.09 27.19
N ARG A 125 -6.56 0.11 26.86
CA ARG A 125 -7.74 0.29 26.00
C ARG A 125 -7.52 -0.27 24.61
N GLU A 126 -6.39 0.06 23.97
CA GLU A 126 -6.06 -0.43 22.62
C GLU A 126 -5.91 -1.96 22.62
N ALA A 127 -5.37 -2.54 23.69
CA ALA A 127 -5.33 -3.99 23.84
C ALA A 127 -6.75 -4.59 23.91
N VAL A 128 -7.62 -4.08 24.79
CA VAL A 128 -9.01 -4.59 24.92
C VAL A 128 -9.79 -4.43 23.62
N LEU A 129 -9.66 -3.28 22.96
CA LEU A 129 -10.27 -3.02 21.66
C LEU A 129 -9.78 -4.00 20.59
N ALA A 130 -8.48 -4.28 20.55
CA ALA A 130 -7.93 -5.26 19.62
C ALA A 130 -8.55 -6.65 19.83
N HIS A 131 -8.71 -7.09 21.08
CA HIS A 131 -9.36 -8.37 21.37
C HIS A 131 -10.83 -8.37 20.95
N SER A 132 -11.56 -7.30 21.28
CA SER A 132 -12.98 -7.18 20.94
C SER A 132 -13.21 -7.14 19.43
N LEU A 133 -12.37 -6.41 18.69
CA LEU A 133 -12.40 -6.36 17.22
C LEU A 133 -12.07 -7.73 16.63
N SER A 134 -10.99 -8.37 17.09
CA SER A 134 -10.58 -9.69 16.59
C SER A 134 -11.70 -10.73 16.72
N ALA A 135 -12.41 -10.73 17.86
CA ALA A 135 -13.55 -11.60 18.09
C ALA A 135 -14.75 -11.27 17.19
N THR A 136 -14.98 -9.99 16.88
CA THR A 136 -16.11 -9.55 16.05
C THR A 136 -15.88 -9.80 14.56
N LEU A 137 -14.65 -9.62 14.08
CA LEU A 137 -14.32 -9.70 12.66
C LEU A 137 -14.16 -11.13 12.12
N ALA A 138 -14.03 -12.14 12.99
CA ALA A 138 -13.77 -13.54 12.59
C ALA A 138 -12.69 -13.66 11.50
N SER A 139 -11.62 -12.88 11.64
CA SER A 139 -10.60 -12.69 10.62
C SER A 139 -9.66 -13.90 10.52
N ALA A 140 -9.34 -14.31 9.28
CA ALA A 140 -8.33 -15.33 8.99
C ALA A 140 -6.88 -14.84 9.20
N HIS A 141 -6.69 -13.58 9.60
CA HIS A 141 -5.39 -12.95 9.83
C HIS A 141 -5.34 -12.25 11.20
N PRO A 142 -4.14 -12.11 11.81
CA PRO A 142 -3.97 -11.30 13.01
C PRO A 142 -4.44 -9.87 12.78
N LEU A 143 -5.03 -9.28 13.81
CA LEU A 143 -5.52 -7.91 13.76
C LEU A 143 -4.36 -6.91 13.76
N LEU A 144 -4.37 -5.96 12.83
CA LEU A 144 -3.38 -4.89 12.74
C LEU A 144 -3.78 -3.68 13.59
N LEU A 145 -2.83 -3.16 14.36
CA LEU A 145 -2.91 -1.84 15.00
C LEU A 145 -1.80 -0.94 14.46
N ILE A 146 -2.15 0.27 14.01
CA ILE A 146 -1.17 1.34 13.75
C ILE A 146 -1.33 2.43 14.80
N LEU A 147 -0.28 2.66 15.60
CA LEU A 147 -0.19 3.81 16.49
C LEU A 147 0.48 4.97 15.78
N VAL A 148 -0.09 6.17 15.94
CA VAL A 148 0.50 7.43 15.45
C VAL A 148 0.64 8.39 16.63
N SER A 149 1.80 9.03 16.76
CA SER A 149 2.04 10.05 17.78
C SER A 149 2.58 11.33 17.14
N PRO A 150 1.69 12.21 16.66
CA PRO A 150 2.09 13.53 16.19
C PRO A 150 2.70 14.34 17.33
N SER A 151 3.82 14.99 17.06
CA SER A 151 4.51 15.89 17.97
C SER A 151 5.09 17.09 17.22
N ALA A 152 5.43 18.14 17.96
CA ALA A 152 6.06 19.33 17.42
C ALA A 152 7.12 19.85 18.41
N SER A 153 8.17 20.47 17.90
CA SER A 153 9.17 21.14 18.71
C SER A 153 8.54 22.27 19.54
N PRO A 154 9.17 22.69 20.65
CA PRO A 154 8.62 23.75 21.52
C PRO A 154 8.34 25.07 20.80
N ASN A 155 9.13 25.38 19.77
CA ASN A 155 8.98 26.56 18.91
C ASN A 155 8.09 26.32 17.68
N HIS A 156 7.49 25.13 17.54
CA HIS A 156 6.66 24.72 16.41
C HIS A 156 7.33 24.80 15.03
N SER A 157 8.67 24.82 14.96
CA SER A 157 9.40 24.82 13.68
C SER A 157 9.52 23.42 13.05
N THR A 158 9.47 22.38 13.87
CA THR A 158 9.67 21.00 13.44
C THR A 158 8.49 20.16 13.91
N HIS A 159 7.83 19.49 12.98
CA HIS A 159 6.75 18.56 13.26
C HIS A 159 7.21 17.13 12.96
N SER A 160 6.93 16.21 13.88
CA SER A 160 7.27 14.80 13.74
C SER A 160 6.01 13.95 13.84
N TYR A 161 5.87 13.01 12.91
CA TYR A 161 4.75 12.07 12.84
C TYR A 161 5.29 10.66 13.00
N ASP A 162 5.56 10.29 14.25
CA ASP A 162 6.08 8.96 14.55
C ASP A 162 4.93 7.96 14.52
N TYR A 163 5.16 6.78 13.95
CA TYR A 163 4.17 5.72 13.89
C TYR A 163 4.80 4.35 14.12
N ARG A 164 3.99 3.40 14.60
CA ARG A 164 4.42 2.02 14.86
C ARG A 164 3.27 1.05 14.66
N ALA A 165 3.55 -0.07 13.98
CA ALA A 165 2.58 -1.13 13.77
C ALA A 165 2.72 -2.23 14.84
N PHE A 166 1.59 -2.86 15.15
CA PHE A 166 1.48 -3.99 16.07
C PHE A 166 0.52 -5.02 15.48
N LEU A 167 0.78 -6.29 15.76
CA LEU A 167 -0.12 -7.40 15.43
C LEU A 167 -0.63 -8.04 16.71
N LEU A 168 -1.92 -8.38 16.74
CA LEU A 168 -2.50 -9.17 17.81
C LEU A 168 -2.11 -10.64 17.61
N HIS A 169 -1.23 -11.14 18.49
CA HIS A 169 -0.79 -12.55 18.53
C HIS A 169 -0.85 -13.07 19.96
N GLY A 170 -1.48 -14.22 20.18
CA GLY A 170 -1.58 -14.82 21.52
C GLY A 170 -2.18 -13.88 22.59
N GLY A 171 -3.13 -13.04 22.21
CA GLY A 171 -3.74 -12.03 23.09
C GLY A 171 -2.82 -10.86 23.48
N ARG A 172 -1.70 -10.67 22.76
CA ARG A 172 -0.78 -9.56 22.99
C ARG A 172 -0.53 -8.80 21.70
N LEU A 173 -0.35 -7.49 21.81
CA LEU A 173 0.05 -6.64 20.70
C LEU A 173 1.57 -6.64 20.57
N VAL A 174 2.06 -7.36 19.57
CA VAL A 174 3.50 -7.51 19.30
C VAL A 174 3.92 -6.50 18.24
N PRO A 175 4.97 -5.70 18.46
CA PRO A 175 5.48 -4.77 17.45
C PRO A 175 5.82 -5.49 16.14
N ALA A 176 5.45 -4.90 15.01
CA ALA A 176 5.72 -5.45 13.69
C ALA A 176 6.29 -4.37 12.75
N SER A 177 7.18 -4.77 11.85
CA SER A 177 7.76 -3.89 10.85
C SER A 177 6.73 -3.57 9.75
N LEU A 178 6.56 -2.28 9.46
CA LEU A 178 5.62 -1.79 8.43
C LEU A 178 6.41 -1.24 7.24
N ALA A 179 6.30 -1.88 6.08
CA ALA A 179 6.96 -1.44 4.85
C ALA A 179 6.12 -0.40 4.11
N ILE A 180 6.73 0.72 3.73
CA ILE A 180 6.07 1.73 2.90
C ILE A 180 6.33 1.39 1.44
N VAL A 181 5.28 1.11 0.69
CA VAL A 181 5.37 0.86 -0.76
C VAL A 181 5.52 2.20 -1.46
N ASN A 182 6.67 2.38 -2.12
CA ASN A 182 6.99 3.53 -2.95
C ASN A 182 7.56 3.05 -4.30
N VAL A 183 7.65 3.95 -5.28
CA VAL A 183 8.28 3.70 -6.60
C VAL A 183 9.82 3.62 -6.48
N GLY A 184 10.36 3.64 -5.25
CA GLY A 184 11.78 3.73 -4.97
C GLY A 184 12.55 2.43 -5.30
N PRO A 185 13.67 2.18 -4.60
CA PRO A 185 14.93 1.60 -5.11
C PRO A 185 14.85 0.41 -6.08
N GLY A 186 13.86 -0.48 -5.98
CA GLY A 186 13.69 -1.60 -6.92
C GLY A 186 13.38 -1.22 -8.37
N PHE A 187 12.98 0.04 -8.64
CA PHE A 187 12.79 0.54 -10.01
C PHE A 187 14.06 1.17 -10.62
N ARG A 188 15.04 1.58 -9.80
CA ARG A 188 16.27 2.23 -10.31
C ARG A 188 17.19 1.26 -11.05
N ASP A 189 17.22 0.00 -10.61
CA ASP A 189 18.15 -0.99 -11.16
C ASP A 189 17.77 -1.48 -12.57
N GLN A 190 16.58 -1.14 -13.08
CA GLN A 190 16.08 -1.66 -14.36
C GLN A 190 16.65 -0.95 -15.59
N TYR A 191 17.23 0.25 -15.45
CA TYR A 191 17.77 1.03 -16.59
C TYR A 191 19.26 1.36 -16.47
N HIS A 192 19.89 1.15 -15.31
CA HIS A 192 21.32 1.48 -15.14
C HIS A 192 22.30 0.45 -15.73
N ALA A 193 21.80 -0.71 -16.20
CA ALA A 193 22.62 -1.73 -16.84
C ALA A 193 22.61 -1.67 -18.38
N PHE A 194 21.91 -0.71 -19.01
CA PHE A 194 21.92 -0.58 -20.46
C PHE A 194 22.97 0.42 -20.91
N THR A 195 24.18 -0.06 -21.15
CA THR A 195 25.15 0.64 -22.00
C THR A 195 25.04 -0.02 -23.38
N ALA A 196 24.57 0.71 -24.39
CA ALA A 196 24.63 0.19 -25.75
C ALA A 196 26.12 0.10 -26.16
N GLU A 197 26.71 -1.10 -26.04
CA GLU A 197 28.12 -1.34 -26.42
C GLU A 197 28.34 -1.21 -27.94
N SER A 198 27.27 -1.05 -28.73
CA SER A 198 27.35 -0.78 -30.16
C SER A 198 26.48 0.41 -30.56
N PRO A 199 26.96 1.30 -31.45
CA PRO A 199 26.09 2.28 -32.09
C PRO A 199 25.02 1.52 -32.87
N MET A 200 23.76 1.99 -32.77
CA MET A 200 22.64 1.41 -33.50
C MET A 200 23.00 1.38 -35.00
N PRO A 201 22.98 0.21 -35.67
CA PRO A 201 23.35 0.14 -37.06
C PRO A 201 22.37 0.99 -37.87
N TRP A 202 22.90 1.79 -38.79
CA TRP A 202 22.09 2.58 -39.71
C TRP A 202 21.16 1.64 -40.48
N LEU A 203 19.87 1.66 -40.16
CA LEU A 203 18.87 0.96 -40.95
C LEU A 203 18.47 1.88 -42.12
N PRO A 204 18.59 1.43 -43.38
CA PRO A 204 18.07 2.19 -44.50
C PRO A 204 16.55 2.37 -44.30
N SER A 205 16.09 3.62 -44.32
CA SER A 205 14.67 3.95 -44.32
C SER A 205 13.98 3.15 -45.42
N ALA A 206 12.83 2.55 -45.10
CA ALA A 206 12.01 1.84 -46.08
C ALA A 206 11.88 2.71 -47.35
N PRO A 207 12.21 2.19 -48.53
CA PRO A 207 12.18 2.97 -49.75
C PRO A 207 10.74 3.41 -50.02
N ALA A 208 10.57 4.71 -50.26
CA ALA A 208 9.33 5.24 -50.80
C ALA A 208 8.93 4.42 -52.04
N PRO A 209 7.62 4.12 -52.22
CA PRO A 209 7.14 3.25 -53.28
C PRO A 209 7.59 3.82 -54.64
N GLY A 210 8.58 3.20 -55.26
CA GLY A 210 9.17 3.67 -56.52
C GLY A 210 10.69 3.54 -56.67
N HIS A 211 11.44 3.28 -55.59
CA HIS A 211 12.89 3.09 -55.67
C HIS A 211 13.25 1.62 -55.42
N ALA A 212 13.39 0.87 -56.52
CA ALA A 212 13.90 -0.50 -56.50
C ALA A 212 15.38 -0.48 -56.11
N HIS A 213 15.68 -0.59 -54.82
CA HIS A 213 17.01 -0.98 -54.39
C HIS A 213 17.30 -2.37 -54.97
N THR A 214 18.46 -2.47 -55.60
CA THR A 214 18.94 -3.68 -56.28
C THR A 214 18.95 -4.82 -55.29
N LEU A 215 18.31 -5.93 -55.67
CA LEU A 215 18.25 -7.23 -54.98
C LEU A 215 19.62 -7.71 -54.42
N VAL A 216 20.71 -7.17 -54.96
CA VAL A 216 22.11 -7.42 -54.57
C VAL A 216 22.51 -6.69 -53.28
N GLU A 217 22.07 -5.45 -53.05
CA GLU A 217 22.40 -4.68 -51.84
C GLU A 217 21.70 -5.27 -50.61
N GLN A 218 20.44 -5.69 -50.76
CA GLN A 218 19.68 -6.34 -49.68
C GLN A 218 20.30 -7.69 -49.30
N LYS A 219 20.78 -8.45 -50.29
CA LYS A 219 21.39 -9.77 -50.07
C LYS A 219 22.75 -9.68 -49.38
N ALA A 220 23.55 -8.65 -49.69
CA ALA A 220 24.83 -8.41 -49.02
C ALA A 220 24.65 -8.01 -47.55
N VAL A 221 23.60 -7.24 -47.24
CA VAL A 221 23.31 -6.86 -45.85
C VAL A 221 22.66 -8.03 -45.08
N ASP A 222 21.82 -8.84 -45.71
CA ASP A 222 21.30 -10.08 -45.11
C ASP A 222 22.40 -11.15 -44.90
N GLU A 223 23.44 -11.21 -45.75
CA GLU A 223 24.63 -12.07 -45.55
C GLU A 223 25.52 -11.58 -44.40
N MET A 224 25.53 -10.28 -44.07
CA MET A 224 26.29 -9.74 -42.94
C MET A 224 25.65 -10.03 -41.58
N VAL A 225 24.37 -10.40 -41.55
CA VAL A 225 23.64 -10.69 -40.31
C VAL A 225 23.32 -12.18 -40.27
N ASP A 226 24.31 -13.00 -39.87
CA ASP A 226 24.24 -14.47 -39.77
C ASP A 226 22.91 -14.97 -39.17
N GLY A 227 21.95 -15.31 -40.04
CA GLY A 227 20.64 -15.86 -39.68
C GLY A 227 19.57 -14.86 -39.19
N PHE A 228 19.86 -13.56 -39.12
CA PHE A 228 18.94 -12.50 -38.67
C PHE A 228 18.71 -11.45 -39.77
N GLY A 229 17.99 -11.80 -40.84
CA GLY A 229 17.71 -10.85 -41.92
C GLY A 229 17.06 -9.55 -41.45
N ILE A 230 17.31 -8.45 -42.15
CA ILE A 230 16.84 -7.08 -41.79
C ILE A 230 15.33 -7.05 -41.56
N GLY A 231 14.56 -7.83 -42.32
CA GLY A 231 13.11 -7.95 -42.15
C GLY A 231 12.69 -8.46 -40.77
N ARG A 232 13.42 -9.42 -40.19
CA ARG A 232 13.16 -9.91 -38.82
C ARG A 232 13.52 -8.86 -37.77
N LEU A 233 14.56 -8.07 -38.01
CA LEU A 233 14.94 -6.98 -37.11
C LEU A 233 13.92 -5.83 -37.16
N GLN A 234 13.41 -5.50 -38.34
CA GLN A 234 12.31 -4.55 -38.51
C GLN A 234 11.02 -5.05 -37.86
N GLU A 235 10.72 -6.34 -37.96
CA GLU A 235 9.58 -6.96 -37.27
C GLU A 235 9.75 -6.94 -35.74
N LEU A 236 10.94 -7.23 -35.22
CA LEU A 236 11.24 -7.14 -33.79
C LEU A 236 11.16 -5.70 -33.27
N LEU A 237 11.71 -4.74 -34.02
CA LEU A 237 11.63 -3.32 -33.67
C LEU A 237 10.19 -2.81 -33.75
N GLY A 238 9.42 -3.25 -34.75
CA GLY A 238 8.00 -2.98 -34.89
C GLY A 238 7.16 -3.61 -33.77
N ALA A 239 7.48 -4.83 -33.36
CA ALA A 239 6.84 -5.51 -32.23
C ALA A 239 7.16 -4.81 -30.91
N ALA A 240 8.41 -4.39 -30.68
CA ALA A 240 8.81 -3.62 -29.50
C ALA A 240 8.17 -2.23 -29.46
N ALA A 241 8.11 -1.53 -30.61
CA ALA A 241 7.41 -0.26 -30.74
C ALA A 241 5.90 -0.42 -30.54
N GLY A 242 5.30 -1.50 -31.06
CA GLY A 242 3.90 -1.86 -30.83
C GLY A 242 3.61 -2.13 -29.36
N GLN A 243 4.45 -2.92 -28.68
CA GLN A 243 4.34 -3.17 -27.24
C GLN A 243 4.47 -1.89 -26.42
N ALA A 244 5.40 -1.01 -26.77
CA ALA A 244 5.55 0.28 -26.11
C ALA A 244 4.30 1.16 -26.30
N ALA A 245 3.76 1.24 -27.53
CA ALA A 245 2.54 1.98 -27.82
C ALA A 245 1.32 1.42 -27.07
N GLU A 246 1.15 0.10 -26.99
CA GLU A 246 0.08 -0.55 -26.22
C GLU A 246 0.17 -0.23 -24.72
N ILE A 247 1.39 -0.22 -24.16
CA ILE A 247 1.64 0.15 -22.76
C ILE A 247 1.31 1.62 -22.53
N ASP A 248 1.73 2.51 -23.43
CA ASP A 248 1.44 3.94 -23.36
C ASP A 248 -0.07 4.23 -23.45
N ASP A 249 -0.78 3.58 -24.37
CA ASP A 249 -2.24 3.67 -24.48
C ASP A 249 -2.95 3.17 -23.22
N MET A 250 -2.47 2.07 -22.63
CA MET A 250 -2.96 1.57 -21.35
C MET A 250 -2.76 2.59 -20.22
N TYR A 251 -1.57 3.19 -20.11
CA TYR A 251 -1.28 4.23 -19.12
C TYR A 251 -2.14 5.48 -19.33
N ALA A 252 -2.31 5.93 -20.58
CA ALA A 252 -3.21 7.05 -20.90
C ALA A 252 -4.66 6.74 -20.48
N GLY A 253 -5.13 5.52 -20.72
CA GLY A 253 -6.43 5.05 -20.26
C GLY A 253 -6.57 5.04 -18.73
N MET A 254 -5.53 4.60 -18.01
CA MET A 254 -5.50 4.63 -16.54
C MET A 254 -5.51 6.06 -15.99
N LEU A 255 -4.74 6.97 -16.59
CA LEU A 255 -4.71 8.39 -16.20
C LEU A 255 -6.07 9.05 -16.41
N SER A 256 -6.73 8.80 -17.53
CA SER A 256 -8.09 9.29 -17.79
C SER A 256 -9.10 8.79 -16.74
N LYS A 257 -8.99 7.53 -16.32
CA LYS A 257 -9.82 6.97 -15.24
C LYS A 257 -9.52 7.62 -13.88
N LEU A 258 -8.26 7.85 -13.55
CA LEU A 258 -7.86 8.53 -12.32
C LEU A 258 -8.39 9.97 -12.28
N GLU A 259 -8.36 10.69 -13.40
CA GLU A 259 -8.91 12.04 -13.49
C GLU A 259 -10.43 12.05 -13.25
N LYS A 260 -11.17 11.10 -13.84
CA LYS A 260 -12.61 10.94 -13.58
C LYS A 260 -12.89 10.68 -12.11
N LEU A 261 -12.16 9.75 -11.49
CA LEU A 261 -12.27 9.45 -10.06
C LEU A 261 -11.94 10.66 -9.19
N ALA A 262 -10.93 11.46 -9.55
CA ALA A 262 -10.57 12.67 -8.81
C ALA A 262 -11.72 13.69 -8.78
N ARG A 263 -12.40 13.90 -9.93
CA ARG A 263 -13.58 14.78 -10.00
C ARG A 263 -14.76 14.25 -9.19
N GLU A 264 -14.96 12.93 -9.16
CA GLU A 264 -15.99 12.31 -8.32
C GLU A 264 -15.69 12.47 -6.82
N VAL A 265 -14.42 12.30 -6.42
CA VAL A 265 -13.96 12.52 -5.04
C VAL A 265 -14.12 13.98 -4.64
N GLU A 266 -13.79 14.94 -5.50
CA GLU A 266 -14.00 16.37 -5.27
C GLU A 266 -15.48 16.67 -5.01
N LYS A 267 -16.37 16.20 -5.89
CA LYS A 267 -17.83 16.36 -5.75
C LYS A 267 -18.35 15.69 -4.48
N SER A 268 -17.81 14.54 -4.11
CA SER A 268 -18.16 13.84 -2.87
C SER A 268 -17.73 14.63 -1.63
N ASN A 269 -16.49 15.14 -1.62
CA ASN A 269 -15.96 15.94 -0.52
C ASN A 269 -16.79 17.21 -0.30
N LEU A 270 -17.22 17.89 -1.36
CA LEU A 270 -18.13 19.04 -1.25
C LEU A 270 -19.45 18.69 -0.57
N ARG A 271 -20.05 17.54 -0.92
CA ARG A 271 -21.29 17.06 -0.28
C ARG A 271 -21.08 16.72 1.20
N VAL A 272 -19.96 16.09 1.54
CA VAL A 272 -19.61 15.79 2.94
C VAL A 272 -19.43 17.09 3.72
N LEU A 273 -18.73 18.08 3.17
CA LEU A 273 -18.53 19.38 3.80
C LEU A 273 -19.85 20.12 4.04
N GLU A 274 -20.76 20.11 3.06
CA GLU A 274 -22.10 20.66 3.24
C GLU A 274 -22.85 19.95 4.38
N GLN A 275 -22.78 18.62 4.44
CA GLN A 275 -23.43 17.84 5.48
C GLN A 275 -22.83 18.10 6.87
N GLU A 276 -21.51 18.21 6.97
CA GLU A 276 -20.81 18.60 8.21
C GLU A 276 -21.24 19.98 8.68
N LYS A 277 -21.35 20.96 7.77
CA LYS A 277 -21.85 22.31 8.09
C LYS A 277 -23.29 22.30 8.58
N ARG A 278 -24.17 21.52 7.94
CA ARG A 278 -25.57 21.34 8.38
C ARG A 278 -25.63 20.71 9.78
N ASN A 279 -24.85 19.65 10.01
CA ASN A 279 -24.78 18.98 11.32
C ASN A 279 -24.24 19.94 12.40
N LEU A 280 -23.27 20.79 12.07
CA LEU A 280 -22.72 21.78 12.97
C LEU A 280 -23.77 22.81 13.37
N LEU A 281 -24.53 23.37 12.42
CA LEU A 281 -25.64 24.29 12.71
C LEU A 281 -26.70 23.65 13.60
N LEU A 282 -27.08 22.39 13.33
CA LEU A 282 -28.00 21.66 14.20
C LEU A 282 -27.46 21.51 15.62
N ARG A 283 -26.16 21.21 15.79
CA ARG A 283 -25.54 21.14 17.12
C ARG A 283 -25.58 22.49 17.85
N TYR A 284 -25.35 23.61 17.15
CA TYR A 284 -25.50 24.95 17.74
C TYR A 284 -26.94 25.23 18.19
N LYS A 285 -27.94 24.88 17.36
CA LYS A 285 -29.38 24.94 17.72
C LYS A 285 -29.70 24.15 18.97
N TYR A 286 -29.29 22.88 19.02
CA TYR A 286 -29.55 22.01 20.16
C TYR A 286 -28.83 22.47 21.44
N ALA A 287 -27.69 23.15 21.30
CA ALA A 287 -26.98 23.75 22.43
C ALA A 287 -27.55 25.10 22.89
N GLY A 288 -28.58 25.63 22.21
CA GLY A 288 -29.19 26.93 22.53
C GLY A 288 -28.29 28.14 22.21
N MET A 289 -27.38 28.00 21.24
CA MET A 289 -26.44 29.04 20.83
C MET A 289 -26.88 29.78 19.55
N GLU A 290 -28.18 29.86 19.30
CA GLU A 290 -28.79 30.63 18.20
C GLU A 290 -29.71 31.75 18.69
#